data_AF-A0A1X6MPK4-F1
#
_entry.id   AF-A0A1X6MPK4-F1
#
_cell.length_a   1.000
_cell.length_b   1.000
_cell.length_c   1.000
_cell.angle_alpha   90.00
_cell.angle_beta   90.00
_cell.angle_gamma   90.00
#
_symmetry.space_group_name_H-M   'P 1'
#
loop_
_entity.id
_entity.type
_entity.pdbx_description
1 polymer ?
#
loop_
_entity_poly.entity_id
_entity_poly.type
_entity_poly.pdbx_seq_one_letter_code
_entity_poly.pdbx_strand_id
1 'polypeptide(L)'
;MLTRPRGPTVAQPEPNSNSELWWEESLSNQEIIELCHKAPKLRIPGSSQPGLQPPPIFIISPRVIVKTGWYRLGEFESRAMEIVRAQTSIPVPRPLRIFKDGDTFLLAMEYIKGRSLDWCWDDLSLWRKFVIAWTLRGYIRQLRRVRTEQIERQVPGPLTDDLSKPLKCFGPAMGADYHCGPFSSAAALFEWLNGRLRVTQYIRELSLDTPPFVQRERLVLVHGDLTPRNVVLGDDGKLWLIDWGSSGVYPPWFEAAAMLYTQPQPSWWKWVLIFLLVRVFL
;
A
#
# COMPACT_ATOMS: atom_id res chain seq x y z
N MET A 1 -23.25 -48.53 -8.33
CA MET A 1 -23.51 -47.12 -8.00
C MET A 1 -22.87 -46.83 -6.66
N LEU A 2 -21.67 -46.23 -6.69
CA LEU A 2 -20.83 -45.97 -5.51
C LEU A 2 -21.06 -44.53 -5.04
N THR A 3 -21.46 -44.37 -3.78
CA THR A 3 -21.65 -43.10 -3.08
C THR A 3 -20.31 -42.55 -2.58
N ARG A 4 -20.06 -41.26 -2.81
CA ARG A 4 -18.82 -40.53 -2.45
C ARG A 4 -18.68 -40.35 -0.93
N PRO A 5 -17.44 -40.32 -0.38
CA PRO A 5 -17.21 -39.93 1.01
C PRO A 5 -17.26 -38.40 1.20
N ARG A 6 -17.85 -37.96 2.31
CA ARG A 6 -17.90 -36.56 2.77
C ARG A 6 -16.50 -36.08 3.17
N GLY A 7 -16.08 -34.93 2.64
CA GLY A 7 -14.87 -34.23 3.07
C GLY A 7 -15.05 -33.58 4.46
N PRO A 8 -13.94 -33.22 5.14
CA PRO A 8 -13.97 -32.74 6.51
C PRO A 8 -14.66 -31.38 6.60
N THR A 9 -15.65 -31.30 7.50
CA THR A 9 -16.33 -30.06 7.88
C THR A 9 -15.38 -29.21 8.72
N VAL A 10 -14.90 -28.11 8.15
CA VAL A 10 -14.17 -27.09 8.92
C VAL A 10 -15.20 -26.38 9.80
N ALA A 11 -15.09 -26.59 11.11
CA ALA A 11 -15.87 -25.86 12.10
C ALA A 11 -15.58 -24.37 11.96
N GLN A 12 -16.62 -23.59 11.63
CA GLN A 12 -16.54 -22.14 11.75
C GLN A 12 -16.48 -21.79 13.24
N PRO A 13 -15.56 -20.94 13.69
CA PRO A 13 -15.57 -20.48 15.06
C PRO A 13 -16.84 -19.63 15.28
N GLU A 14 -17.59 -19.96 16.32
CA GLU A 14 -18.72 -19.15 16.75
C GLU A 14 -18.27 -17.72 17.06
N PRO A 15 -18.96 -16.69 16.56
CA PRO A 15 -18.62 -15.32 16.88
C PRO A 15 -19.15 -15.00 18.28
N ASN A 16 -18.26 -14.85 19.26
CA ASN A 16 -18.67 -14.35 20.56
C ASN A 16 -17.70 -13.29 21.09
N SER A 17 -18.09 -12.01 20.93
CA SER A 17 -18.31 -11.04 22.01
C SER A 17 -18.23 -9.60 21.46
N ASN A 18 -19.37 -8.90 21.41
CA ASN A 18 -19.53 -7.47 21.11
C ASN A 18 -18.95 -6.93 19.79
N SER A 19 -19.51 -7.35 18.63
CA SER A 19 -19.42 -6.48 17.45
C SER A 19 -20.32 -5.27 17.66
N GLU A 20 -19.78 -4.16 18.15
CA GLU A 20 -20.40 -2.85 17.93
C GLU A 20 -20.61 -2.73 16.41
N LEU A 21 -21.84 -2.90 15.93
CA LEU A 21 -22.19 -2.55 14.56
C LEU A 21 -21.95 -1.05 14.42
N TRP A 22 -21.01 -0.67 13.57
CA TRP A 22 -20.76 0.74 13.27
C TRP A 22 -21.98 1.25 12.51
N TRP A 23 -22.65 2.28 13.03
CA TRP A 23 -23.82 2.86 12.35
C TRP A 23 -23.44 3.35 10.95
N GLU A 24 -22.19 3.74 10.73
CA GLU A 24 -21.66 4.12 9.42
C GLU A 24 -21.76 2.98 8.39
N GLU A 25 -21.75 1.71 8.81
CA GLU A 25 -21.96 0.56 7.91
C GLU A 25 -23.41 0.43 7.45
N SER A 26 -24.35 0.99 8.21
CA SER A 26 -25.78 1.00 7.86
C SER A 26 -26.15 2.11 6.87
N LEU A 27 -25.29 3.12 6.69
CA LEU A 27 -25.53 4.22 5.76
C LEU A 27 -25.61 3.72 4.32
N SER A 28 -26.49 4.32 3.53
CA SER A 28 -26.53 4.19 2.08
C SER A 28 -25.38 4.97 1.41
N ASN A 29 -25.09 4.65 0.15
CA ASN A 29 -24.07 5.38 -0.61
C ASN A 29 -24.42 6.88 -0.75
N GLN A 30 -25.72 7.20 -0.89
CA GLN A 30 -26.20 8.57 -0.99
C GLN A 30 -25.97 9.36 0.32
N GLU A 31 -26.26 8.75 1.47
CA GLU A 31 -26.01 9.37 2.77
C GLU A 31 -24.50 9.63 3.01
N ILE A 32 -23.63 8.70 2.60
CA ILE A 32 -22.18 8.90 2.67
C ILE A 32 -21.74 10.09 1.80
N ILE A 33 -22.28 10.22 0.58
CA ILE A 33 -21.98 11.35 -0.32
C ILE A 33 -22.44 12.67 0.32
N GLU A 34 -23.65 12.72 0.87
CA GLU A 34 -24.19 13.89 1.56
C GLU A 34 -23.37 14.30 2.77
N LEU A 35 -22.86 13.33 3.54
CA LEU A 35 -21.93 13.58 4.64
C LEU A 35 -20.60 14.15 4.12
N CYS A 36 -20.06 13.63 3.01
CA CYS A 36 -18.82 14.16 2.41
C CYS A 36 -18.97 15.64 2.01
N HIS A 37 -20.14 16.04 1.50
CA HIS A 37 -20.40 17.45 1.15
C HIS A 37 -20.40 18.39 2.36
N LYS A 38 -20.78 17.88 3.54
CA LYS A 38 -20.84 18.65 4.81
C LYS A 38 -19.56 18.52 5.64
N ALA A 39 -18.74 17.51 5.36
CA ALA A 39 -17.58 17.16 6.15
C ALA A 39 -16.42 18.16 5.99
N PRO A 40 -15.64 18.39 7.05
CA PRO A 40 -14.38 19.10 6.91
C PRO A 40 -13.45 18.29 5.97
N LYS A 41 -12.87 18.97 4.98
CA LYS A 41 -11.83 18.39 4.13
C LYS A 41 -10.54 18.31 4.93
N LEU A 42 -10.01 17.11 5.10
CA LEU A 42 -8.67 16.94 5.67
C LEU A 42 -7.66 17.48 4.66
N ARG A 43 -7.05 18.63 4.96
CA ARG A 43 -5.90 19.10 4.18
C ARG A 43 -4.69 18.28 4.63
N ILE A 44 -4.08 17.54 3.72
CA ILE A 44 -2.76 16.93 3.92
C ILE A 44 -1.71 18.00 3.59
N PRO A 45 -1.06 18.65 4.57
CA PRO A 45 -0.09 19.69 4.28
C PRO A 45 1.23 19.00 3.91
N GLY A 46 1.79 19.30 2.73
CA GLY A 46 3.00 18.66 2.21
C GLY A 46 2.95 18.23 0.74
N SER A 47 1.80 18.35 0.06
CA SER A 47 1.74 18.20 -1.41
C SER A 47 2.28 19.47 -2.10
N SER A 48 3.56 19.77 -1.90
CA SER A 48 4.23 20.96 -2.42
C SER A 48 4.62 20.81 -3.91
N GLN A 49 3.78 20.15 -4.72
CA GLN A 49 3.87 20.23 -6.17
C GLN A 49 2.62 20.93 -6.71
N PRO A 50 2.77 22.11 -7.35
CA PRO A 50 1.68 22.75 -8.06
C PRO A 50 1.13 21.79 -9.13
N GLY A 51 -0.11 21.32 -8.97
CA GLY A 51 -0.81 20.49 -9.97
C GLY A 51 -1.21 19.08 -9.54
N LEU A 52 -0.70 18.56 -8.40
CA LEU A 52 -1.09 17.25 -7.87
C LEU A 52 -1.62 17.40 -6.43
N GLN A 53 -2.82 17.97 -6.27
CA GLN A 53 -3.48 17.88 -4.96
C GLN A 53 -3.88 16.42 -4.74
N PRO A 54 -3.55 15.82 -3.59
CA PRO A 54 -4.04 14.49 -3.26
C PRO A 54 -5.57 14.51 -3.28
N PRO A 55 -6.21 13.38 -3.66
CA PRO A 55 -7.66 13.31 -3.70
C PRO A 55 -8.26 13.71 -2.34
N PRO A 56 -9.41 14.40 -2.32
CA PRO A 56 -9.97 14.89 -1.07
C PRO A 56 -10.31 13.74 -0.13
N ILE A 57 -9.97 13.93 1.15
CA ILE A 57 -10.32 13.04 2.25
C ILE A 57 -11.34 13.75 3.14
N PHE A 58 -12.47 13.10 3.38
CA PHE A 58 -13.58 13.62 4.16
C PHE A 58 -13.69 12.86 5.47
N ILE A 59 -13.66 13.57 6.60
CA ILE A 59 -13.97 12.96 7.91
C ILE A 59 -15.48 13.01 8.10
N ILE A 60 -16.17 11.89 7.88
CA ILE A 60 -17.63 11.82 7.98
C ILE A 60 -18.10 11.46 9.39
N SER A 61 -17.23 10.88 10.22
CA SER A 61 -17.47 10.62 11.64
C SER A 61 -16.14 10.56 12.42
N PRO A 62 -16.17 10.52 13.76
CA PRO A 62 -14.95 10.31 14.56
C PRO A 62 -14.21 8.99 14.30
N ARG A 63 -14.81 8.05 13.56
CA ARG A 63 -14.28 6.71 13.27
C ARG A 63 -14.13 6.40 11.79
N VAL A 64 -14.67 7.23 10.89
CA VAL A 64 -14.71 6.94 9.45
C VAL A 64 -14.26 8.14 8.63
N ILE A 65 -13.36 7.87 7.69
CA ILE A 65 -13.03 8.78 6.59
C ILE A 65 -13.50 8.20 5.26
N VAL A 66 -13.68 9.09 4.29
CA VAL A 66 -13.92 8.75 2.90
C VAL A 66 -12.82 9.35 2.05
N LYS A 67 -12.09 8.49 1.35
CA LYS A 67 -11.10 8.87 0.35
C LYS A 67 -11.75 8.79 -1.02
N THR A 68 -11.52 9.79 -1.88
CA THR A 68 -11.98 9.74 -3.27
C THR A 68 -10.82 9.52 -4.24
N GLY A 69 -11.11 9.21 -5.51
CA GLY A 69 -10.08 9.14 -6.55
C GLY A 69 -10.54 8.43 -7.83
N TRP A 70 -9.57 7.96 -8.61
CA TRP A 70 -9.79 7.17 -9.84
C TRP A 70 -10.17 5.72 -9.56
N TYR A 71 -11.32 5.26 -10.07
CA TYR A 71 -12.01 4.04 -9.61
C TYR A 71 -11.10 2.82 -9.35
N ARG A 72 -10.22 2.50 -10.31
CA ARG A 72 -9.34 1.33 -10.22
C ARG A 72 -8.36 1.38 -9.05
N LEU A 73 -7.92 2.56 -8.63
CA LEU A 73 -6.98 2.69 -7.50
C LEU A 73 -7.66 2.33 -6.17
N GLY A 74 -8.95 2.63 -6.01
CA GLY A 74 -9.69 2.33 -4.79
C GLY A 74 -9.89 0.83 -4.57
N GLU A 75 -10.22 0.08 -5.62
CA GLU A 75 -10.40 -1.38 -5.52
C GLU A 75 -9.11 -2.06 -5.07
N PHE A 76 -7.98 -1.66 -5.66
CA PHE A 76 -6.68 -2.23 -5.32
C PHE A 76 -6.26 -1.84 -3.90
N GLU A 77 -6.52 -0.60 -3.49
CA GLU A 77 -6.23 -0.12 -2.13
C GLU A 77 -7.04 -0.89 -1.08
N SER A 78 -8.35 -1.03 -1.29
CA SER A 78 -9.23 -1.82 -0.39
C SER A 78 -8.76 -3.27 -0.30
N ARG A 79 -8.47 -3.88 -1.46
CA ARG A 79 -8.05 -5.29 -1.54
C ARG A 79 -6.72 -5.54 -0.82
N ALA A 80 -5.77 -4.62 -0.98
CA ALA A 80 -4.50 -4.70 -0.28
C ALA A 80 -4.68 -4.64 1.24
N MET A 81 -5.53 -3.71 1.72
CA MET A 81 -5.82 -3.60 3.15
C MET A 81 -6.47 -4.87 3.70
N GLU A 82 -7.43 -5.47 2.99
CA GLU A 82 -8.07 -6.74 3.38
C GLU A 82 -7.05 -7.87 3.52
N ILE A 83 -6.20 -8.08 2.51
CA ILE A 83 -5.20 -9.15 2.50
C ILE A 83 -4.17 -8.96 3.61
N VAL A 84 -3.68 -7.72 3.80
CA VAL A 84 -2.69 -7.41 4.84
C VAL A 84 -3.28 -7.62 6.23
N ARG A 85 -4.52 -7.18 6.48
CA ARG A 85 -5.22 -7.41 7.74
C ARG A 85 -5.45 -8.90 8.02
N ALA A 86 -5.71 -9.69 6.98
CA ALA A 86 -5.97 -11.13 7.13
C ALA A 86 -4.70 -11.96 7.39
N GLN A 87 -3.54 -11.53 6.88
CA GLN A 87 -2.31 -12.35 6.88
C GLN A 87 -1.17 -11.79 7.72
N THR A 88 -1.33 -10.62 8.32
CA THR A 88 -0.26 -9.93 9.07
C THR A 88 -0.79 -9.34 10.37
N SER A 89 0.13 -8.96 11.26
CA SER A 89 -0.17 -8.17 12.45
C SER A 89 -0.03 -6.67 12.22
N ILE A 90 0.10 -6.22 10.96
CA ILE A 90 0.30 -4.81 10.62
C ILE A 90 -1.02 -4.07 10.89
N PRO A 91 -1.02 -3.00 11.72
CA PRO A 91 -2.17 -2.12 11.85
C PRO A 91 -2.42 -1.39 10.54
N VAL A 92 -3.58 -1.65 9.95
CA VAL A 92 -4.02 -1.09 8.66
C VAL A 92 -5.49 -0.68 8.82
N PRO A 93 -5.92 0.49 8.31
CA PRO A 93 -7.33 0.90 8.36
C PRO A 93 -8.25 -0.20 7.85
N ARG A 94 -9.36 -0.43 8.56
CA ARG A 94 -10.40 -1.35 8.05
C ARG A 94 -11.13 -0.71 6.87
N PRO A 95 -11.08 -1.29 5.65
CA PRO A 95 -12.01 -0.90 4.60
C PRO A 95 -13.44 -1.24 5.02
N LEU A 96 -14.36 -0.29 4.86
CA LEU A 96 -15.79 -0.50 5.17
C LEU A 96 -16.59 -0.72 3.91
N ARG A 97 -16.38 0.15 2.92
CA ARG A 97 -17.12 0.11 1.66
C ARG A 97 -16.37 0.83 0.58
N ILE A 98 -16.41 0.28 -0.63
CA ILE A 98 -16.06 0.98 -1.85
C ILE A 98 -17.27 1.07 -2.76
N PHE A 99 -17.48 2.23 -3.38
CA PHE A 99 -18.52 2.44 -4.37
C PHE A 99 -18.16 3.56 -5.34
N LYS A 100 -18.93 3.66 -6.42
CA LYS A 100 -18.72 4.63 -7.50
C LYS A 100 -19.78 5.73 -7.43
N ASP A 101 -19.37 6.97 -7.68
CA ASP A 101 -20.21 8.14 -7.91
C ASP A 101 -19.69 8.90 -9.14
N GLY A 102 -20.48 8.93 -10.22
CA GLY A 102 -19.99 9.42 -11.52
C GLY A 102 -18.73 8.66 -11.94
N ASP A 103 -17.63 9.34 -12.26
CA ASP A 103 -16.34 8.72 -12.59
C ASP A 103 -15.37 8.59 -11.40
N THR A 104 -15.84 8.93 -10.19
CA THR A 104 -15.04 8.94 -8.97
C THR A 104 -15.37 7.72 -8.11
N PHE A 105 -14.38 7.10 -7.46
CA PHE A 105 -14.69 6.17 -6.36
C PHE A 105 -14.71 6.89 -5.03
N LEU A 106 -15.44 6.30 -4.10
CA LEU A 106 -15.41 6.62 -2.69
C LEU A 106 -15.03 5.35 -1.94
N LEU A 107 -13.95 5.43 -1.17
CA LEU A 107 -13.50 4.38 -0.25
C LEU A 107 -13.74 4.87 1.16
N ALA A 108 -14.80 4.36 1.79
CA ALA A 108 -15.07 4.54 3.20
C ALA A 108 -14.23 3.55 4.01
N MET A 109 -13.44 4.06 4.95
CA MET A 109 -12.55 3.25 5.77
C MET A 109 -12.38 3.85 7.17
N GLU A 110 -11.87 3.03 8.07
CA GLU A 110 -11.54 3.42 9.44
C GLU A 110 -10.62 4.65 9.48
N TYR A 111 -11.02 5.64 10.28
CA TYR A 111 -10.20 6.80 10.57
C TYR A 111 -9.22 6.50 11.69
N ILE A 112 -7.93 6.60 11.39
CA ILE A 112 -6.87 6.42 12.37
C ILE A 112 -6.54 7.77 13.00
N LYS A 113 -6.85 7.91 14.29
CA LYS A 113 -6.47 9.07 15.10
C LYS A 113 -5.00 8.99 15.48
N GLY A 114 -4.28 10.08 15.28
CA GLY A 114 -2.86 10.18 15.60
C GLY A 114 -2.16 11.22 14.73
N ARG A 115 -0.82 11.22 14.79
CA ARG A 115 0.02 12.09 13.95
C ARG A 115 0.87 11.22 13.02
N SER A 116 0.96 11.61 11.75
CA SER A 116 1.89 10.96 10.82
C SER A 116 3.34 11.29 11.18
N LEU A 117 4.27 10.45 10.73
CA LEU A 117 5.68 10.60 11.14
C LEU A 117 6.31 11.88 10.57
N ASP A 118 5.93 12.34 9.39
CA ASP A 118 6.37 13.64 8.87
C ASP A 118 6.02 14.81 9.81
N TRP A 119 4.93 14.70 10.59
CA TRP A 119 4.50 15.74 11.53
C TRP A 119 5.16 15.66 12.89
N CYS A 120 5.38 14.45 13.42
CA CYS A 120 5.81 14.28 14.81
C CYS A 120 7.26 13.81 14.96
N TRP A 121 7.97 13.47 13.87
CA TRP A 121 9.27 12.84 13.97
C TRP A 121 10.29 13.64 14.76
N ASP A 122 10.34 14.95 14.57
CA ASP A 122 11.33 15.80 15.24
C ASP A 122 11.09 15.88 16.76
N ASP A 123 9.85 15.69 17.20
CA ASP A 123 9.47 15.60 18.62
C ASP A 123 9.88 14.26 19.26
N LEU A 124 10.20 13.23 18.47
CA LEU A 124 10.49 11.90 18.98
C LEU A 124 11.92 11.76 19.48
N SER A 125 12.08 11.08 20.62
CA SER A 125 13.39 10.68 21.13
C SER A 125 14.09 9.71 20.19
N LEU A 126 15.43 9.67 20.25
CA LEU A 126 16.23 8.72 19.46
C LEU A 126 15.80 7.27 19.66
N TRP A 127 15.45 6.90 20.90
CA TRP A 127 14.94 5.56 21.21
C TRP A 127 13.61 5.27 20.49
N ARG A 128 12.65 6.22 20.50
CA ARG A 128 11.37 6.04 19.77
C ARG A 128 11.59 5.92 18.27
N LYS A 129 12.49 6.73 17.70
CA LYS A 129 12.88 6.65 16.28
C LYS A 129 13.44 5.28 15.92
N PHE A 130 14.29 4.71 16.78
CA PHE A 130 14.81 3.35 16.62
C PHE A 130 13.71 2.29 16.68
N VAL A 131 12.82 2.36 17.68
CA VAL A 131 11.68 1.44 17.81
C VAL A 131 10.78 1.50 16.56
N ILE A 132 10.51 2.69 16.04
CA ILE A 132 9.73 2.86 14.80
C ILE A 132 10.43 2.18 13.62
N ALA A 133 11.72 2.43 13.41
CA ALA A 133 12.49 1.79 12.34
C ALA A 133 12.51 0.26 12.48
N TRP A 134 12.63 -0.25 13.70
CA TRP A 134 12.55 -1.68 14.00
C TRP A 134 11.18 -2.28 13.68
N THR A 135 10.10 -1.59 14.05
CA THR A 135 8.73 -2.01 13.77
C THR A 135 8.44 -2.02 12.26
N LEU A 136 8.81 -0.96 11.54
CA LEU A 136 8.66 -0.89 10.08
C LEU A 136 9.44 -2.00 9.36
N ARG A 137 10.63 -2.35 9.88
CA ARG A 137 11.40 -3.51 9.39
C ARG A 137 10.63 -4.81 9.59
N GLY A 138 9.99 -4.96 10.74
CA GLY A 138 9.06 -6.06 11.03
C GLY A 138 7.91 -6.10 10.02
N TYR A 139 7.28 -4.97 9.72
CA TYR A 139 6.18 -4.88 8.76
C TYR A 139 6.62 -5.29 7.35
N ILE A 140 7.76 -4.79 6.85
CA ILE A 140 8.28 -5.21 5.53
C ILE A 140 8.52 -6.72 5.49
N ARG A 141 9.07 -7.31 6.57
CA ARG A 141 9.24 -8.77 6.65
C ARG A 141 7.92 -9.52 6.61
N GLN A 142 6.86 -8.98 7.21
CA GLN A 142 5.52 -9.57 7.16
C GLN A 142 4.90 -9.45 5.76
N LEU A 143 4.99 -8.29 5.11
CA LEU A 143 4.52 -8.10 3.73
C LEU A 143 5.18 -9.08 2.76
N ARG A 144 6.49 -9.31 2.91
CA ARG A 144 7.24 -10.30 2.12
C ARG A 144 6.79 -11.75 2.31
N ARG A 145 6.04 -12.04 3.38
CA ARG A 145 5.52 -13.38 3.69
C ARG A 145 4.06 -13.55 3.29
N VAL A 146 3.38 -12.49 2.87
CA VAL A 146 1.99 -12.56 2.36
C VAL A 146 1.95 -13.51 1.16
N ARG A 147 0.90 -14.34 1.13
CA ARG A 147 0.67 -15.34 0.10
C ARG A 147 -0.65 -15.08 -0.59
N THR A 148 -0.62 -14.99 -1.91
CA THR A 148 -1.79 -14.92 -2.78
C THR A 148 -1.50 -15.74 -4.03
N GLU A 149 -2.53 -16.15 -4.77
CA GLU A 149 -2.33 -16.85 -6.05
C GLU A 149 -1.50 -16.00 -7.02
N GLN A 150 -1.71 -14.68 -7.04
CA GLN A 150 -0.93 -13.73 -7.83
C GLN A 150 0.57 -13.78 -7.49
N ILE A 151 0.90 -13.78 -6.20
CA ILE A 151 2.28 -13.88 -5.71
C ILE A 151 2.85 -15.25 -6.08
N GLU A 152 2.09 -16.34 -5.91
CA GLU A 152 2.58 -17.67 -6.26
C GLU A 152 2.89 -17.81 -7.74
N ARG A 153 2.03 -17.26 -8.60
CA ARG A 153 2.23 -17.22 -10.06
C ARG A 153 3.22 -16.16 -10.53
N GLN A 154 3.77 -15.34 -9.63
CA GLN A 154 4.76 -14.29 -9.93
C GLN A 154 4.24 -13.30 -10.99
N VAL A 155 2.97 -12.91 -10.89
CA VAL A 155 2.34 -11.93 -11.79
C VAL A 155 2.42 -10.54 -11.15
N PRO A 156 3.17 -9.59 -11.73
CA PRO A 156 3.36 -8.28 -11.13
C PRO A 156 2.14 -7.38 -11.30
N GLY A 157 2.03 -6.38 -10.43
CA GLY A 157 0.98 -5.36 -10.47
C GLY A 157 0.16 -5.29 -9.18
N PRO A 158 -0.87 -4.42 -9.14
CA PRO A 158 -1.79 -4.32 -8.03
C PRO A 158 -2.46 -5.66 -7.72
N LEU A 159 -2.90 -5.85 -6.47
CA LEU A 159 -3.61 -7.05 -6.06
C LEU A 159 -4.95 -7.17 -6.77
N THR A 160 -5.21 -8.32 -7.38
CA THR A 160 -6.45 -8.62 -8.11
C THR A 160 -6.87 -10.08 -7.95
N ASP A 161 -8.17 -10.31 -8.01
CA ASP A 161 -8.76 -11.66 -8.03
C ASP A 161 -8.86 -12.22 -9.46
N ASP A 162 -8.83 -11.35 -10.49
CA ASP A 162 -8.87 -11.76 -11.90
C ASP A 162 -7.46 -11.76 -12.50
N LEU A 163 -6.76 -12.90 -12.37
CA LEU A 163 -5.42 -13.10 -12.96
C LEU A 163 -5.45 -13.32 -14.48
N SER A 164 -6.62 -13.46 -15.09
CA SER A 164 -6.75 -13.54 -16.55
C SER A 164 -6.52 -12.19 -17.22
N LYS A 165 -6.62 -11.10 -16.45
CA LYS A 165 -6.41 -9.72 -16.92
C LYS A 165 -5.32 -9.04 -16.11
N PRO A 166 -4.04 -9.24 -16.48
CA PRO A 166 -2.94 -8.54 -15.84
C PRO A 166 -3.16 -7.03 -15.83
N LEU A 167 -2.88 -6.41 -14.69
CA LEU A 167 -3.11 -4.99 -14.46
C LEU A 167 -1.85 -4.18 -14.72
N LYS A 168 -2.03 -2.92 -15.11
CA LYS A 168 -0.93 -1.96 -15.15
C LYS A 168 -0.32 -1.85 -13.75
N CYS A 169 0.99 -1.87 -13.69
CA CYS A 169 1.73 -1.61 -12.48
C CYS A 169 1.65 -0.11 -12.17
N PHE A 170 1.58 0.26 -10.90
CA PHE A 170 1.49 1.65 -10.45
C PHE A 170 2.44 1.90 -9.28
N GLY A 171 3.00 3.10 -9.22
CA GLY A 171 3.73 3.61 -8.07
C GLY A 171 5.03 4.36 -8.41
N PRO A 172 5.63 5.02 -7.43
CA PRO A 172 6.87 5.81 -7.56
C PRO A 172 8.05 5.02 -8.15
N ALA A 173 8.17 3.72 -7.82
CA ALA A 173 9.24 2.86 -8.34
C ALA A 173 9.17 2.64 -9.87
N MET A 174 8.05 3.01 -10.52
CA MET A 174 7.89 2.96 -11.98
C MET A 174 8.49 4.19 -12.68
N GLY A 175 9.07 5.15 -11.94
CA GLY A 175 9.68 6.36 -12.50
C GLY A 175 8.66 7.40 -12.97
N ALA A 176 9.06 8.25 -13.93
CA ALA A 176 8.32 9.46 -14.31
C ALA A 176 6.84 9.25 -14.66
N ASP A 177 6.51 8.15 -15.33
CA ASP A 177 5.12 7.87 -15.74
C ASP A 177 4.25 7.37 -14.59
N TYR A 178 4.83 6.98 -13.44
CA TYR A 178 4.15 6.35 -12.29
C TYR A 178 3.38 5.06 -12.61
N HIS A 179 3.40 4.58 -13.85
CA HIS A 179 2.73 3.35 -14.26
C HIS A 179 3.44 2.66 -15.43
N CYS A 180 3.28 1.34 -15.55
CA CYS A 180 3.81 0.57 -16.66
C CYS A 180 3.07 -0.78 -16.86
N GLY A 181 3.47 -1.54 -17.88
CA GLY A 181 2.81 -2.79 -18.22
C GLY A 181 1.44 -2.57 -18.89
N PRO A 182 0.50 -3.51 -18.75
CA PRO A 182 0.49 -4.65 -17.82
C PRO A 182 1.53 -5.73 -18.18
N PHE A 183 1.88 -6.60 -17.21
CA PHE A 183 2.77 -7.74 -17.47
C PHE A 183 2.14 -9.05 -16.96
N SER A 184 2.23 -10.09 -17.77
CA SER A 184 1.72 -11.42 -17.42
C SER A 184 2.68 -12.25 -16.57
N SER A 185 3.92 -11.81 -16.38
CA SER A 185 4.95 -12.53 -15.62
C SER A 185 6.04 -11.61 -15.10
N ALA A 186 6.77 -12.06 -14.08
CA ALA A 186 7.97 -11.40 -13.60
C ALA A 186 9.01 -11.22 -14.73
N ALA A 187 9.21 -12.23 -15.59
CA ALA A 187 10.15 -12.13 -16.70
C ALA A 187 9.87 -10.92 -17.60
N ALA A 188 8.60 -10.68 -17.96
CA ALA A 188 8.19 -9.53 -18.76
C ALA A 188 8.44 -8.18 -18.06
N LEU A 189 8.23 -8.11 -16.73
CA LEU A 189 8.59 -6.92 -15.95
C LEU A 189 10.10 -6.65 -15.98
N PHE A 190 10.93 -7.68 -15.77
CA PHE A 190 12.39 -7.53 -15.78
C PHE A 190 12.93 -7.20 -17.17
N GLU A 191 12.34 -7.74 -18.24
CA GLU A 191 12.65 -7.35 -19.62
C GLU A 191 12.36 -5.87 -19.86
N TRP A 192 11.19 -5.39 -19.41
CA TRP A 192 10.82 -3.98 -19.51
C TRP A 192 11.79 -3.07 -18.72
N LEU A 193 12.16 -3.45 -17.49
CA LEU A 193 13.15 -2.73 -16.68
C LEU A 193 14.52 -2.64 -17.40
N ASN A 194 14.96 -3.74 -18.01
CA ASN A 194 16.20 -3.77 -18.79
C ASN A 194 16.10 -2.98 -20.10
N GLY A 195 14.92 -2.91 -20.71
CA GLY A 195 14.65 -1.99 -21.82
C GLY A 195 14.88 -0.54 -21.42
N ARG A 196 14.35 -0.13 -20.27
CA ARG A 196 14.57 1.22 -19.73
C ARG A 196 16.02 1.49 -19.35
N LEU A 197 16.72 0.51 -18.80
CA LEU A 197 18.15 0.61 -18.52
C LEU A 197 18.92 0.92 -19.80
N ARG A 198 18.68 0.16 -20.89
CA ARG A 198 19.31 0.36 -22.20
C ARG A 198 19.05 1.77 -22.75
N VAL A 199 17.80 2.22 -22.70
CA VAL A 199 17.44 3.58 -23.14
C VAL A 199 18.14 4.64 -22.29
N THR A 200 18.21 4.45 -20.97
CA THR A 200 18.87 5.40 -20.06
C THR A 200 20.38 5.44 -20.31
N GLN A 201 21.03 4.29 -20.53
CA GLN A 201 22.45 4.22 -20.88
C GLN A 201 22.73 4.94 -22.19
N TYR A 202 21.87 4.77 -23.19
CA TYR A 202 21.98 5.47 -24.47
C TYR A 202 21.80 6.99 -24.34
N ILE A 203 20.74 7.44 -23.66
CA ILE A 203 20.40 8.88 -23.57
C ILE A 203 21.35 9.64 -22.64
N ARG A 204 21.80 9.02 -21.55
CA ARG A 204 22.61 9.70 -20.51
C ARG A 204 24.10 9.41 -20.60
N GLU A 205 24.55 8.71 -21.66
CA GLU A 205 25.94 8.29 -21.83
C GLU A 205 26.51 7.59 -20.58
N LEU A 206 25.66 6.87 -19.84
CA LEU A 206 26.10 6.12 -18.66
C LEU A 206 26.95 4.93 -19.09
N SER A 207 27.94 4.58 -18.28
CA SER A 207 28.78 3.42 -18.53
C SER A 207 27.96 2.16 -18.79
N LEU A 208 28.29 1.44 -19.86
CA LEU A 208 27.70 0.15 -20.23
C LEU A 208 27.90 -0.93 -19.14
N ASP A 209 28.78 -0.68 -18.17
CA ASP A 209 29.07 -1.57 -17.03
C ASP A 209 27.95 -1.65 -15.99
N THR A 210 26.86 -0.90 -16.14
CA THR A 210 25.72 -1.02 -15.21
C THR A 210 25.06 -2.39 -15.42
N PRO A 211 25.03 -3.28 -14.40
CA PRO A 211 24.51 -4.63 -14.57
C PRO A 211 23.00 -4.61 -14.85
N PRO A 212 22.49 -5.58 -15.65
CA PRO A 212 21.07 -5.68 -15.91
C PRO A 212 20.29 -6.04 -14.64
N PHE A 213 19.02 -5.66 -14.61
CA PHE A 213 18.06 -6.14 -13.64
C PHE A 213 17.84 -7.64 -13.85
N VAL A 214 18.15 -8.43 -12.82
CA VAL A 214 17.93 -9.88 -12.79
C VAL A 214 17.01 -10.22 -11.64
N GLN A 215 16.02 -11.08 -11.90
CA GLN A 215 15.15 -11.60 -10.86
C GLN A 215 15.90 -12.59 -9.96
N ARG A 216 16.53 -12.07 -8.90
CA ARG A 216 17.22 -12.91 -7.89
C ARG A 216 16.30 -13.41 -6.79
N GLU A 217 15.19 -12.70 -6.56
CA GLU A 217 14.22 -12.99 -5.51
C GLU A 217 12.82 -13.07 -6.12
N ARG A 218 11.94 -13.84 -5.48
CA ARG A 218 10.53 -13.89 -5.84
C ARG A 218 9.90 -12.51 -5.68
N LEU A 219 8.92 -12.18 -6.52
CA LEU A 219 8.03 -11.05 -6.29
C LEU A 219 7.28 -11.26 -4.97
N VAL A 220 7.05 -10.15 -4.27
CA VAL A 220 6.44 -10.08 -2.95
C VAL A 220 5.44 -8.94 -2.91
N LEU A 221 4.56 -8.93 -1.91
CA LEU A 221 3.79 -7.73 -1.62
C LEU A 221 4.72 -6.63 -1.10
N VAL A 222 4.64 -5.45 -1.70
CA VAL A 222 5.25 -4.22 -1.20
C VAL A 222 4.16 -3.15 -1.04
N HIS A 223 4.36 -2.23 -0.12
CA HIS A 223 3.47 -1.07 0.05
C HIS A 223 3.61 -0.10 -1.12
N GLY A 224 4.84 0.09 -1.62
CA GLY A 224 5.09 0.85 -2.85
C GLY A 224 4.99 2.37 -2.69
N ASP A 225 4.63 2.89 -1.51
CA ASP A 225 4.71 4.31 -1.15
C ASP A 225 4.96 4.47 0.36
N LEU A 226 5.87 3.66 0.91
CA LEU A 226 6.19 3.72 2.32
C LEU A 226 6.96 5.00 2.62
N THR A 227 6.28 6.04 3.08
CA THR A 227 6.83 7.36 3.37
C THR A 227 6.36 7.84 4.75
N PRO A 228 7.03 8.82 5.39
CA PRO A 228 6.66 9.28 6.73
C PRO A 228 5.19 9.73 6.83
N ARG A 229 4.65 10.33 5.77
CA ARG A 229 3.23 10.73 5.67
C ARG A 229 2.25 9.55 5.70
N ASN A 230 2.69 8.37 5.28
CA ASN A 230 1.89 7.15 5.18
C ASN A 230 2.09 6.22 6.39
N VAL A 231 2.79 6.69 7.42
CA VAL A 231 2.93 6.01 8.71
C VAL A 231 2.35 6.89 9.81
N VAL A 232 1.26 6.44 10.43
CA VAL A 232 0.59 7.16 11.52
C VAL A 232 0.98 6.56 12.85
N LEU A 233 1.54 7.38 13.74
CA LEU A 233 1.64 7.04 15.16
C LEU A 233 0.28 7.29 15.79
N GLY A 234 -0.48 6.21 15.96
CA GLY A 234 -1.84 6.25 16.49
C GLY A 234 -1.87 6.62 17.97
N ASP A 235 -2.99 7.20 18.42
CA ASP A 235 -3.21 7.50 19.83
C ASP A 235 -3.23 6.22 20.70
N ASP A 236 -3.45 5.06 20.09
CA ASP A 236 -3.33 3.73 20.71
C ASP A 236 -1.88 3.23 20.84
N GLY A 237 -0.90 4.07 20.46
CA GLY A 237 0.53 3.76 20.52
C GLY A 237 1.03 2.85 19.41
N LYS A 238 0.17 2.45 18.46
CA LYS A 238 0.57 1.61 17.33
C LYS A 238 1.04 2.43 16.14
N LEU A 239 1.82 1.79 15.28
CA LEU A 239 2.20 2.35 13.99
C LEU A 239 1.29 1.77 12.90
N TRP A 240 0.45 2.63 12.36
CA TRP A 240 -0.51 2.30 11.32
C TRP A 240 0.06 2.64 9.94
N LEU A 241 -0.07 1.72 9.00
CA LEU A 241 0.25 1.96 7.58
C LEU A 241 -1.02 2.33 6.82
N ILE A 242 -0.98 3.47 6.14
CA ILE A 242 -2.10 4.02 5.36
C ILE A 242 -1.68 4.22 3.90
N ASP A 243 -2.66 4.51 3.03
CA ASP A 243 -2.44 4.81 1.60
C ASP A 243 -1.82 3.64 0.81
N TRP A 244 -2.62 2.57 0.63
CA TRP A 244 -2.21 1.35 -0.05
C TRP A 244 -2.38 1.41 -1.58
N GLY A 245 -2.67 2.59 -2.15
CA GLY A 245 -2.98 2.75 -3.57
C GLY A 245 -1.83 2.42 -4.53
N SER A 246 -0.58 2.44 -4.05
CA SER A 246 0.61 2.03 -4.82
C SER A 246 1.10 0.61 -4.51
N SER A 247 0.37 -0.12 -3.66
CA SER A 247 0.77 -1.46 -3.25
C SER A 247 0.58 -2.48 -4.37
N GLY A 248 1.36 -3.55 -4.32
CA GLY A 248 1.28 -4.60 -5.33
C GLY A 248 2.37 -5.65 -5.22
N VAL A 249 2.33 -6.59 -6.15
CA VAL A 249 3.26 -7.70 -6.27
C VAL A 249 4.45 -7.25 -7.12
N TYR A 250 5.58 -6.98 -6.47
CA TYR A 250 6.77 -6.41 -7.11
C TYR A 250 8.06 -7.02 -6.55
N PRO A 251 9.23 -6.77 -7.18
CA PRO A 251 10.51 -7.18 -6.60
C PRO A 251 10.73 -6.58 -5.20
N PRO A 252 11.36 -7.29 -4.24
CA PRO A 252 11.51 -6.80 -2.86
C PRO A 252 12.22 -5.44 -2.72
N TRP A 253 13.04 -5.08 -3.72
CA TRP A 253 13.75 -3.80 -3.77
C TRP A 253 12.87 -2.63 -4.27
N PHE A 254 11.66 -2.88 -4.76
CA PHE A 254 10.73 -1.81 -5.14
C PHE A 254 10.31 -0.95 -3.94
N GLU A 255 10.22 -1.53 -2.74
CA GLU A 255 9.95 -0.77 -1.52
C GLU A 255 11.04 0.30 -1.31
N ALA A 256 12.31 -0.11 -1.42
CA ALA A 256 13.46 0.79 -1.35
C ALA A 256 13.42 1.88 -2.43
N ALA A 257 13.17 1.46 -3.68
CA ALA A 257 13.14 2.35 -4.82
C ALA A 257 12.05 3.41 -4.66
N ALA A 258 10.85 3.01 -4.20
CA ALA A 258 9.76 3.93 -3.93
C ALA A 258 10.11 4.94 -2.85
N MET A 259 10.69 4.50 -1.73
CA MET A 259 11.16 5.39 -0.66
C MET A 259 12.21 6.40 -1.13
N LEU A 260 13.09 6.01 -2.06
CA LEU A 260 14.11 6.90 -2.62
C LEU A 260 13.51 7.92 -3.58
N TYR A 261 12.50 7.53 -4.36
CA TYR A 261 11.91 8.36 -5.40
C TYR A 261 11.07 9.51 -4.86
N THR A 262 10.42 9.33 -3.71
CA THR A 262 9.45 10.27 -3.15
C THR A 262 10.08 11.48 -2.44
N GLN A 263 11.08 12.13 -3.05
CA GLN A 263 11.76 13.31 -2.49
C GLN A 263 10.91 14.60 -2.61
N PRO A 264 11.10 15.60 -1.71
CA PRO A 264 12.06 15.62 -0.62
C PRO A 264 11.60 14.76 0.55
N GLN A 265 12.44 13.80 0.95
CA GLN A 265 12.30 13.11 2.22
C GLN A 265 13.22 13.77 3.23
N PRO A 266 12.79 13.91 4.49
CA PRO A 266 13.68 14.40 5.53
C PRO A 266 14.97 13.58 5.58
N SER A 267 16.09 14.23 5.89
CA SER A 267 17.42 13.58 5.91
C SER A 267 17.46 12.32 6.79
N TRP A 268 16.64 12.30 7.85
CA TRP A 268 16.48 11.15 8.74
C TRP A 268 15.84 9.92 8.08
N TRP A 269 14.97 10.09 7.08
CA TRP A 269 14.33 8.97 6.38
C TRP A 269 15.35 8.13 5.61
N LYS A 270 16.46 8.74 5.19
CA LYS A 270 17.59 8.03 4.58
C LYS A 270 18.22 7.01 5.54
N TRP A 271 18.30 7.33 6.83
CA TRP A 271 18.79 6.38 7.85
C TRP A 271 17.83 5.22 8.06
N VAL A 272 16.52 5.52 8.11
CA VAL A 272 15.48 4.49 8.20
C VAL A 272 15.56 3.58 6.98
N LEU A 273 15.68 4.15 5.77
CA LEU A 273 15.85 3.40 4.53
C LEU A 273 17.03 2.43 4.60
N ILE A 274 18.22 2.90 5.02
CA ILE A 274 19.39 2.03 5.18
C ILE A 274 19.06 0.90 6.16
N PHE A 275 18.47 1.22 7.32
CA PHE A 275 18.12 0.24 8.34
C PHE A 275 17.12 -0.83 7.88
N LEU A 276 16.11 -0.44 7.09
CA LEU A 276 15.09 -1.33 6.55
C LEU A 276 15.65 -2.30 5.50
N LEU A 277 16.70 -1.89 4.78
CA LEU A 277 17.21 -2.58 3.59
C LEU A 277 18.51 -3.35 3.82
N VAL A 278 19.22 -3.08 4.92
CA VAL A 278 20.32 -3.94 5.36
C VAL A 278 19.76 -5.33 5.61
N ARG A 279 20.14 -6.31 4.77
CA ARG A 279 20.06 -7.73 5.14
C ARG A 279 20.83 -7.84 6.45
N VAL A 280 20.13 -8.06 7.56
CA VAL A 280 20.81 -8.36 8.83
C VAL A 280 21.51 -9.68 8.58
N PHE A 281 22.81 -9.59 8.34
CA PHE A 281 23.74 -10.66 8.61
C PHE A 281 23.82 -10.77 10.14
N LEU A 282 22.91 -11.56 10.69
CA LEU A 282 23.07 -12.32 11.93
C LEU A 282 22.39 -13.66 11.70
#